data_AF-E0Q0D2-F1
#
_entry.id   AF-E0Q0D2-F1
#
_cell.length_a   1.000
_cell.length_b   1.000
_cell.length_c   1.000
_cell.angle_alpha   90.00
_cell.angle_beta   90.00
_cell.angle_gamma   90.00
#
_symmetry.space_group_name_H-M   'P 1'
#
loop_
_entity.id
_entity.type
_entity.pdbx_description
1 polymer ?
#
loop_
_entity_poly.entity_id
_entity_poly.type
_entity_poly.pdbx_seq_one_letter_code
_entity_poly.pdbx_strand_id
1 'polypeptide(L)' 'MELRRILKSDGMLLLACEYNKLSYFLPEVQNEEAFRRFLLSVGFELVTSQRKGSWILYKIVKH' A
#
# COMPACT_ATOMS: atom_id res chain seq x y z
N MET A 1 1.81 5.23 11.73
CA MET A 1 2.94 5.91 12.40
C MET A 1 4.09 4.96 12.72
N GLU A 2 3.83 3.80 13.34
CA GLU A 2 4.91 2.85 13.70
C GLU A 2 5.76 2.37 12.52
N LEU A 3 5.14 2.00 11.38
CA LEU A 3 5.90 1.60 10.19
C LEU A 3 6.84 2.71 9.70
N ARG A 4 6.37 3.97 9.71
CA ARG A 4 7.18 5.12 9.31
C ARG A 4 8.33 5.36 10.29
N ARG A 5 8.12 5.10 11.59
CA ARG A 5 9.17 5.22 12.63
C ARG A 5 10.27 4.16 12.46
N ILE A 6 9.91 2.94 12.09
CA ILE A 6 10.84 1.79 12.01
C ILE A 6 11.60 1.77 10.68
N LEU A 7 10.98 2.19 9.57
CA LEU A 7 11.62 2.23 8.26
C LEU A 7 12.65 3.37 8.19
N LYS A 8 13.86 3.05 7.70
CA LYS A 8 14.85 4.07 7.30
C LYS A 8 14.34 4.94 6.15
N SER A 9 14.96 6.09 5.91
CA SER A 9 14.71 6.88 4.69
C SER A 9 14.89 5.99 3.45
N ASP A 10 14.01 6.14 2.46
CA ASP A 10 13.94 5.30 1.25
C ASP A 10 13.74 3.80 1.54
N GLY A 11 13.33 3.46 2.77
CA GLY A 11 13.00 2.11 3.18
C GLY A 11 11.79 1.58 2.40
N MET A 12 11.85 0.31 2.00
CA MET A 12 10.81 -0.33 1.21
C MET A 12 9.89 -1.18 2.09
N LEU A 13 8.60 -1.06 1.85
CA LEU A 13 7.55 -1.91 2.39
C LEU A 13 6.94 -2.73 1.24
N LEU A 14 6.91 -4.05 1.41
CA LEU A 14 6.18 -4.96 0.54
C LEU A 14 4.94 -5.44 1.28
N LEU A 15 3.76 -5.14 0.73
CA LEU A 15 2.48 -5.54 1.32
C LEU A 15 1.74 -6.43 0.34
N ALA A 16 1.51 -7.69 0.73
CA ALA A 16 0.73 -8.64 -0.06
C ALA A 16 -0.53 -9.02 0.70
N CYS A 17 -1.68 -9.01 0.03
CA CYS A 17 -2.93 -9.44 0.61
C CYS A 17 -3.89 -9.98 -0.45
N GLU A 18 -4.95 -10.65 0.01
CA GLU A 18 -6.04 -11.04 -0.89
C GLU A 18 -6.87 -9.80 -1.28
N TYR A 19 -7.06 -9.61 -2.58
CA TYR A 19 -7.74 -8.45 -3.16
C TYR A 19 -9.24 -8.41 -2.82
N ASN A 20 -9.89 -9.57 -2.72
CA ASN A 20 -11.29 -9.70 -2.30
C ASN A 20 -11.53 -9.24 -0.85
N LYS A 21 -10.50 -9.27 0.00
CA LYS A 21 -10.60 -8.75 1.37
C LYS A 21 -10.54 -7.23 1.38
N LEU A 22 -9.76 -6.61 0.49
CA LEU A 22 -9.73 -5.15 0.37
C LEU A 22 -11.12 -4.59 0.03
N SER A 23 -11.82 -5.22 -0.91
CA SER A 23 -13.17 -4.81 -1.29
C SER A 23 -14.20 -4.85 -0.14
N TYR A 24 -14.01 -5.78 0.80
CA TYR A 24 -14.94 -5.96 1.91
C TYR A 24 -14.61 -5.08 3.12
N PHE A 25 -13.32 -4.96 3.45
CA PHE A 25 -12.87 -4.28 4.67
C PHE A 25 -12.44 -2.83 4.45
N LEU A 26 -12.00 -2.47 3.24
CA LEU A 26 -11.47 -1.15 2.90
C LEU A 26 -11.91 -0.74 1.48
N PRO A 27 -13.22 -0.58 1.23
CA PRO A 27 -13.73 -0.26 -0.11
C PRO A 27 -13.13 1.03 -0.69
N GLU A 28 -12.81 2.00 0.15
CA GLU A 28 -12.21 3.28 -0.22
C GLU A 28 -10.78 3.17 -0.80
N VAL A 29 -10.05 2.08 -0.52
CA VAL A 29 -8.69 1.87 -1.05
C VAL A 29 -8.66 0.89 -2.23
N GLN A 30 -9.81 0.43 -2.73
CA GLN A 30 -9.85 -0.38 -3.96
C GLN A 30 -9.31 0.37 -5.18
N ASN A 31 -9.55 1.68 -5.23
CA ASN A 31 -8.99 2.53 -6.27
C ASN A 31 -7.52 2.81 -5.93
N GLU A 32 -6.62 2.40 -6.82
CA GLU A 32 -5.18 2.61 -6.65
C GLU A 32 -4.83 4.09 -6.42
N GLU A 33 -5.54 5.00 -7.07
CA GLU A 33 -5.35 6.45 -6.91
C GLU A 33 -5.73 6.91 -5.50
N ALA A 34 -6.82 6.36 -4.95
CA ALA A 34 -7.24 6.64 -3.58
C ALA A 34 -6.23 6.07 -2.58
N PHE A 35 -5.73 4.87 -2.82
CA PHE A 35 -4.69 4.25 -1.98
C PHE A 35 -3.37 5.03 -2.06
N ARG A 36 -2.97 5.50 -3.25
CA ARG A 36 -1.80 6.35 -3.45
C ARG A 36 -1.92 7.66 -2.67
N ARG A 37 -3.07 8.33 -2.72
CA ARG A 37 -3.34 9.55 -1.93
C ARG A 37 -3.29 9.29 -0.43
N PHE A 38 -3.86 8.17 0.02
CA PHE A 38 -3.76 7.75 1.41
C PHE A 38 -2.31 7.56 1.84
N LEU A 39 -1.50 6.82 1.07
CA LEU A 39 -0.09 6.60 1.39
C LEU A 39 0.68 7.92 1.49
N LEU A 40 0.46 8.85 0.56
CA LEU A 40 1.09 10.17 0.59
C LEU A 40 0.73 10.95 1.87
N SER A 41 -0.53 10.90 2.30
CA SER A 41 -0.96 11.59 3.52
C SER A 41 -0.30 11.06 4.80
N VAL A 42 0.20 9.82 4.77
CA VAL A 42 0.90 9.17 5.90
C VAL A 42 2.42 9.06 5.71
N GLY A 43 2.98 9.69 4.68
CA GLY A 43 4.43 9.78 4.44
C GLY A 43 5.02 8.57 3.72
N PHE A 44 4.27 7.99 2.79
CA PHE A 44 4.69 6.88 1.94
C PHE A 44 4.29 7.13 0.48
N GLU A 45 4.95 6.45 -0.43
CA GLU A 45 4.64 6.51 -1.87
C GLU A 45 4.44 5.11 -2.43
N LEU A 46 3.38 4.93 -3.22
CA LEU A 46 3.15 3.69 -3.98
C LEU A 46 4.01 3.69 -5.24
N VAL A 47 4.97 2.77 -5.30
CA VAL A 47 5.86 2.57 -6.46
C VAL A 47 5.18 1.72 -7.53
N THR A 48 4.60 0.59 -7.14
CA THR A 48 3.91 -0.31 -8.08
C THR A 48 2.94 -1.23 -7.35
N SER A 49 1.89 -1.65 -8.05
CA SER A 49 0.98 -2.72 -7.67
C SER A 49 1.11 -3.87 -8.68
N GLN A 50 1.02 -5.11 -8.21
CA GLN A 50 1.03 -6.31 -9.05
C GLN A 50 -0.07 -7.26 -8.60
N ARG A 51 -0.91 -7.71 -9.53
CA ARG A 51 -2.01 -8.65 -9.25
C ARG A 51 -1.70 -10.03 -9.80
N LYS A 52 -1.99 -11.07 -9.02
CA LYS A 52 -1.90 -12.47 -9.43
C LYS A 52 -3.05 -13.27 -8.83
N GLY A 53 -4.03 -13.61 -9.67
CA GLY A 53 -5.26 -14.26 -9.21
C GLY A 53 -5.99 -13.40 -8.17
N SER A 54 -6.30 -13.97 -7.01
CA SER A 54 -6.94 -13.29 -5.89
C SER A 54 -5.97 -12.44 -5.05
N TRP A 55 -4.68 -12.40 -5.36
CA TRP A 55 -3.67 -11.67 -4.59
C TRP A 55 -3.26 -10.36 -5.26
N ILE A 56 -2.91 -9.39 -4.43
CA ILE A 56 -2.26 -8.14 -4.83
C ILE A 56 -1.01 -7.92 -3.98
N LEU A 57 0.06 -7.48 -4.62
CA LEU A 57 1.31 -7.05 -3.99
C LEU A 57 1.51 -5.55 -4.27
N TYR A 58 1.75 -4.78 -3.22
CA TYR A 58 2.12 -3.38 -3.30
C TYR A 58 3.58 -3.21 -2.91
N LYS A 59 4.31 -2.44 -3.71
CA LYS A 59 5.64 -1.94 -3.40
C LYS A 59 5.51 -0.48 -3.00
N ILE A 60 5.85 -0.19 -1.75
CA ILE A 60 5.67 1.13 -1.14
C ILE A 60 7.04 1.57 -0.62
N VAL A 61 7.36 2.86 -0.74
CA VAL A 61 8.59 3.44 -0.17
C VAL A 61 8.24 4.49 0.86
N LYS A 62 9.06 4.59 1.92
CA LYS A 62 8.96 5.70 2.87
C LYS A 62 9.46 6.97 2.20
N HIS A 63 8.60 7.99 2.20
CA HIS A 63 8.96 9.35 1.81
C HIS A 63 9.57 10.10 3.00
#